data_AF-A0A957U6X0-F1
#
_entry.id   AF-A0A957U6X0-F1
#
_cell.length_a   1.000
_cell.length_b   1.000
_cell.length_c   1.000
_cell.angle_alpha   90.00
_cell.angle_beta   90.00
_cell.angle_gamma   90.00
#
_symmetry.space_group_name_H-M   'P 1'
#
loop_
_entity.id
_entity.type
_entity.pdbx_description
1 polymer ?
#
loop_
_entity_poly.entity_id
_entity_poly.type
_entity_poly.pdbx_seq_one_letter_code
_entity_poly.pdbx_strand_id
1 'polypeptide(L)'
;LWAEQEFLDLELTPLIEFLQSRGPVVIKRVYGDWSRFGRYREDLMNNSMDLIQIYSIRAGKNRADIRMSLDAFETAILREQVKTFVIVSGDSDFGPLVTKLREYGRYTLGIGPRDITHPLLAKACDEFIYLEAILDDQDEVHDLGMDHEAARSLLDKALRIHTQRTELPVPATELKQTMLLLDPAFNEANFGFPQFRTWLENNADFVTLFVRDMHLYVAPKDYNAPGTPELQPWAKEQPRNGRKDELSQLPQKNVNLDQIAPKLSSRLQYKQIFNRLKMTSVDFSTRRDVLRDIYRELKARPGARTTDELLEELCQLYEAQGLIRSKTTLRQIWQMGFRQRA
;
A
#
# COMPACT_ATOMS: atom_id res chain seq x y z
N LEU A 1 13.63 16.72 0.77
CA LEU A 1 12.29 16.21 0.41
C LEU A 1 12.35 14.71 0.61
N TRP A 2 11.78 14.23 1.71
CA TRP A 2 12.00 12.89 2.26
C TRP A 2 11.45 11.77 1.35
N ALA A 3 10.44 12.07 0.52
CA ALA A 3 9.96 11.17 -0.54
C ALA A 3 11.07 10.76 -1.53
N GLU A 4 12.16 11.53 -1.68
CA GLU A 4 13.32 11.14 -2.50
C GLU A 4 14.35 10.31 -1.72
N GLN A 5 14.27 10.28 -0.38
CA GLN A 5 15.24 9.63 0.50
C GLN A 5 14.80 8.24 0.97
N GLU A 6 13.49 7.97 1.06
CA GLU A 6 12.97 6.71 1.61
C GLU A 6 12.10 5.89 0.64
N PHE A 7 11.33 6.53 -0.24
CA PHE A 7 10.54 5.82 -1.25
C PHE A 7 11.29 5.86 -2.59
N LEU A 8 11.77 4.71 -3.05
CA LEU A 8 12.12 4.54 -4.47
C LEU A 8 10.89 4.95 -5.27
N ASP A 9 11.11 5.85 -6.23
CA ASP A 9 10.19 6.32 -7.29
C ASP A 9 8.70 6.06 -7.04
N LEU A 10 7.96 7.12 -6.71
CA LEU A 10 6.49 7.10 -6.67
C LEU A 10 5.96 6.43 -7.95
N GLU A 11 5.60 5.15 -7.87
CA GLU A 11 5.03 4.44 -9.00
C GLU A 11 3.61 4.97 -9.21
N LEU A 12 3.47 5.91 -10.14
CA LEU A 12 2.22 6.60 -10.43
C LEU A 12 1.20 5.69 -11.13
N THR A 13 1.68 4.70 -11.88
CA THR A 13 0.82 3.82 -12.69
C THR A 13 -0.10 2.95 -11.82
N PRO A 14 0.39 2.19 -10.81
CA PRO A 14 -0.47 1.41 -9.92
C PRO A 14 -1.48 2.29 -9.16
N LEU A 15 -1.05 3.46 -8.71
CA LEU A 15 -1.94 4.42 -8.05
C LEU A 15 -3.09 4.85 -8.96
N ILE A 16 -2.80 5.14 -10.23
CA ILE A 16 -3.81 5.57 -11.19
C ILE A 16 -4.74 4.42 -11.59
N GLU A 17 -4.21 3.22 -11.78
CA GLU A 17 -5.02 2.01 -12.03
C GLU A 17 -5.96 1.72 -10.85
N PHE A 18 -5.46 1.83 -9.62
CA PHE A 18 -6.27 1.71 -8.40
C PHE A 18 -7.40 2.75 -8.41
N LEU A 19 -7.11 4.02 -8.67
CA LEU A 19 -8.12 5.07 -8.73
C LEU A 19 -9.15 4.85 -9.84
N GLN A 20 -8.71 4.38 -11.01
CA GLN A 20 -9.57 4.04 -12.14
C GLN A 20 -10.50 2.86 -11.82
N SER A 21 -10.06 1.91 -10.99
CA SER A 21 -10.90 0.80 -10.53
C SER A 21 -12.06 1.27 -9.64
N ARG A 22 -11.91 2.41 -8.96
CA ARG A 22 -12.95 3.04 -8.12
C ARG A 22 -13.89 3.95 -8.91
N GLY A 23 -13.54 4.30 -10.16
CA GLY A 23 -14.38 5.11 -11.05
C GLY A 23 -13.58 5.97 -12.03
N PRO A 24 -14.27 6.70 -12.94
CA PRO A 24 -13.61 7.55 -13.92
C PRO A 24 -12.93 8.75 -13.25
N VAL A 25 -11.61 8.86 -13.43
CA VAL A 25 -10.82 9.99 -12.92
C VAL A 25 -10.83 11.13 -13.94
N VAL A 26 -11.64 12.16 -13.66
CA VAL A 26 -11.93 13.26 -14.60
C VAL A 26 -11.02 14.48 -14.47
N ILE A 27 -10.44 14.72 -13.30
CA ILE A 27 -9.56 15.86 -13.03
C ILE A 27 -8.34 15.32 -12.28
N LYS A 28 -7.15 15.54 -12.82
CA LYS A 28 -5.87 15.12 -12.24
C LYS A 28 -4.96 16.32 -12.19
N ARG A 29 -4.70 16.85 -11.00
CA ARG A 29 -3.83 18.01 -10.81
C ARG A 29 -2.76 17.67 -9.80
N VAL A 30 -1.53 18.08 -10.08
CA VAL A 30 -0.39 17.91 -9.18
C VAL A 30 0.23 19.27 -8.94
N TYR A 31 0.46 19.60 -7.68
CA TYR A 31 0.91 20.93 -7.25
C TYR A 31 2.34 20.84 -6.75
N GLY A 32 3.25 21.60 -7.36
CA GLY A 32 4.65 21.53 -6.97
C GLY A 32 5.54 22.54 -7.67
N ASP A 33 6.76 22.68 -7.18
CA ASP A 33 7.79 23.43 -7.87
C ASP A 33 8.46 22.53 -8.92
N TRP A 34 7.88 22.46 -10.12
CA TRP A 34 8.34 21.57 -11.18
C TRP A 34 9.75 21.89 -11.67
N SER A 35 10.29 23.07 -11.35
CA SER A 35 11.71 23.36 -11.59
C SER A 35 12.64 22.45 -10.77
N ARG A 36 12.19 22.01 -9.59
CA ARG A 36 12.91 21.09 -8.70
C ARG A 36 12.58 19.63 -8.98
N PHE A 37 11.33 19.34 -9.33
CA PHE A 37 10.81 17.99 -9.54
C PHE A 37 10.76 17.57 -11.01
N GLY A 38 11.74 18.01 -11.81
CA GLY A 38 11.77 17.79 -13.25
C GLY A 38 11.71 16.31 -13.66
N ARG A 39 12.29 15.42 -12.85
CA ARG A 39 12.37 13.97 -13.13
C ARG A 39 11.02 13.27 -13.24
N TYR A 40 10.00 13.74 -12.52
CA TYR A 40 8.67 13.12 -12.51
C TYR A 40 7.75 13.66 -13.60
N ARG A 41 8.16 14.70 -14.34
CA ARG A 41 7.30 15.38 -15.31
C ARG A 41 6.82 14.43 -16.41
N GLU A 42 7.74 13.62 -16.95
CA GLU A 42 7.42 12.70 -18.04
C GLU A 42 6.38 11.66 -17.61
N ASP A 43 6.58 11.00 -16.47
CA ASP A 43 5.63 10.01 -15.94
C ASP A 43 4.26 10.61 -15.62
N LEU A 44 4.23 11.81 -15.02
CA LEU A 44 2.98 12.52 -14.72
C LEU A 44 2.24 12.94 -15.99
N MET A 45 2.97 13.41 -17.00
CA MET A 45 2.39 13.77 -18.30
C MET A 45 1.87 12.55 -19.05
N ASN A 46 2.59 11.43 -19.02
CA ASN A 46 2.16 10.15 -19.59
C ASN A 46 0.86 9.65 -18.95
N ASN A 47 0.63 9.96 -17.67
CA ASN A 47 -0.61 9.66 -16.95
C ASN A 47 -1.72 10.72 -17.11
N SER A 48 -1.53 11.69 -18.02
CA SER A 48 -2.45 12.80 -18.30
C SER A 48 -2.77 13.65 -17.07
N MET A 49 -1.75 13.99 -16.27
CA MET A 49 -1.89 14.87 -15.11
C MET A 49 -1.52 16.32 -15.44
N ASP A 50 -2.34 17.26 -14.97
CA ASP A 50 -2.06 18.69 -15.06
C ASP A 50 -1.03 19.10 -14.00
N LEU A 51 0.13 19.57 -14.46
CA LEU A 51 1.21 20.04 -13.60
C LEU A 51 1.01 21.52 -13.26
N ILE A 52 0.57 21.80 -12.03
CA ILE A 52 0.36 23.16 -11.51
C ILE A 52 1.65 23.66 -10.86
N GLN A 53 2.29 24.64 -11.49
CA GLN A 53 3.55 25.22 -11.03
C GLN A 53 3.34 26.13 -9.81
N ILE A 54 4.02 25.81 -8.70
CA ILE A 54 4.07 26.60 -7.47
C ILE A 54 5.52 26.97 -7.17
N TYR A 55 5.90 28.22 -7.45
CA TYR A 55 7.27 28.67 -7.18
C TYR A 55 7.58 28.72 -5.68
N SER A 56 8.69 28.09 -5.28
CA SER A 56 9.16 28.12 -3.90
C SER A 56 10.17 29.24 -3.68
N ILE A 57 9.69 30.41 -3.25
CA ILE A 57 10.51 31.61 -2.98
C ILE A 57 11.17 31.55 -1.59
N ARG A 58 10.56 30.82 -0.65
CA ARG A 58 11.03 30.59 0.72
C ARG A 58 10.45 29.28 1.22
N ALA A 59 11.28 28.47 1.90
CA ALA A 59 10.87 27.23 2.55
C ALA A 59 9.85 27.52 3.68
N GLY A 60 8.88 26.62 3.88
CA GLY A 60 7.90 26.72 4.96
C GLY A 60 6.69 27.62 4.70
N LYS A 61 6.36 27.94 3.44
CA LYS A 61 5.11 28.62 3.09
C LYS A 61 4.17 27.63 2.39
N ASN A 62 2.98 27.42 2.97
CA ASN A 62 1.90 26.53 2.52
C ASN A 62 1.21 26.99 1.22
N ARG A 63 1.97 27.50 0.24
CA ARG A 63 1.42 28.01 -1.03
C ARG A 63 0.76 26.91 -1.86
N ALA A 64 1.38 25.73 -1.90
CA ALA A 64 0.84 24.58 -2.61
C ALA A 64 -0.47 24.14 -1.97
N ASP A 65 -0.49 24.04 -0.63
CA ASP A 65 -1.66 23.58 0.13
C ASP A 65 -2.84 24.53 -0.01
N ILE A 66 -2.59 25.84 0.09
CA ILE A 66 -3.61 26.87 -0.14
C ILE A 66 -4.13 26.80 -1.57
N ARG A 67 -3.25 26.71 -2.57
CA ARG A 67 -3.68 26.67 -3.97
C ARG A 67 -4.49 25.42 -4.29
N MET A 68 -4.03 24.25 -3.82
CA MET A 68 -4.75 23.00 -3.98
C MET A 68 -6.11 23.04 -3.30
N SER A 69 -6.20 23.60 -2.09
CA SER A 69 -7.46 23.72 -1.36
C SER A 69 -8.47 24.61 -2.08
N LEU A 70 -8.01 25.73 -2.63
CA LEU A 70 -8.83 26.64 -3.42
C LEU A 70 -9.34 25.97 -4.70
N ASP A 71 -8.45 25.34 -5.47
CA ASP A 71 -8.82 24.67 -6.73
C ASP A 71 -9.78 23.49 -6.48
N ALA A 72 -9.59 22.74 -5.39
CA ALA A 72 -10.48 21.66 -4.98
C ALA A 72 -11.86 22.19 -4.57
N PHE A 73 -11.91 23.25 -3.75
CA PHE A 73 -13.15 23.85 -3.31
C PHE A 73 -13.93 24.51 -4.46
N GLU A 74 -13.25 25.24 -5.35
CA GLU A 74 -13.83 25.77 -6.58
C GLU A 74 -14.42 24.65 -7.44
N THR A 75 -13.69 23.53 -7.59
CA THR A 75 -14.18 22.37 -8.33
C THR A 75 -15.44 21.79 -7.68
N ALA A 76 -15.49 21.71 -6.35
CA ALA A 76 -16.65 21.19 -5.62
C ALA A 76 -17.90 22.06 -5.79
N ILE A 77 -17.74 23.37 -6.02
CA ILE A 77 -18.84 24.30 -6.26
C ILE A 77 -19.23 24.31 -7.74
N LEU A 78 -18.27 24.48 -8.65
CA LEU A 78 -18.54 24.71 -10.07
C LEU A 78 -18.82 23.43 -10.86
N ARG A 79 -18.44 22.26 -10.33
CA ARG A 79 -18.57 20.97 -11.03
C ARG A 79 -19.32 19.96 -10.17
N GLU A 80 -20.64 20.12 -10.11
CA GLU A 80 -21.50 19.26 -9.29
C GLU A 80 -21.40 17.76 -9.61
N GLN A 81 -21.05 17.41 -10.86
CA GLN A 81 -20.83 16.03 -11.28
C GLN A 81 -19.63 15.36 -10.59
N VAL A 82 -18.69 16.13 -10.03
CA VAL A 82 -17.54 15.59 -9.29
C VAL A 82 -18.00 15.28 -7.87
N LYS A 83 -18.30 14.00 -7.62
CA LYS A 83 -18.79 13.52 -6.32
C LYS A 83 -17.69 13.10 -5.37
N THR A 84 -16.55 12.67 -5.91
CA THR A 84 -15.43 12.11 -5.15
C THR A 84 -14.19 12.98 -5.32
N PHE A 85 -13.56 13.32 -4.20
CA PHE A 85 -12.29 14.03 -4.13
C PHE A 85 -11.24 13.13 -3.53
N VAL A 86 -10.13 12.97 -4.26
CA VAL A 86 -8.98 12.19 -3.81
C VAL A 86 -7.87 13.17 -3.44
N ILE A 87 -7.41 13.14 -2.19
CA ILE A 87 -6.31 13.98 -1.70
C ILE A 87 -5.12 13.07 -1.46
N VAL A 88 -4.09 13.20 -2.30
CA VAL A 88 -2.84 12.46 -2.15
C VAL A 88 -1.86 13.31 -1.33
N SER A 89 -1.88 13.16 -0.01
CA SER A 89 -1.03 13.88 0.94
C SER A 89 -0.99 13.17 2.30
N GLY A 90 0.11 13.34 3.04
CA GLY A 90 0.21 12.97 4.46
C GLY A 90 0.01 14.14 5.44
N ASP A 91 -0.19 15.37 4.94
CA ASP A 91 -0.24 16.59 5.75
C ASP A 91 -1.60 16.81 6.42
N SER A 92 -1.62 16.92 7.76
CA SER A 92 -2.83 17.20 8.54
C SER A 92 -3.49 18.54 8.22
N ASP A 93 -2.77 19.49 7.63
CA ASP A 93 -3.31 20.82 7.29
C ASP A 93 -4.45 20.74 6.26
N PHE A 94 -4.65 19.60 5.60
CA PHE A 94 -5.80 19.35 4.71
C PHE A 94 -7.09 18.97 5.43
N GLY A 95 -7.08 18.75 6.75
CA GLY A 95 -8.28 18.43 7.52
C GLY A 95 -9.46 19.39 7.29
N PRO A 96 -9.27 20.73 7.36
CA PRO A 96 -10.34 21.69 7.06
C PRO A 96 -10.90 21.59 5.64
N LEU A 97 -10.05 21.32 4.64
CA LEU A 97 -10.51 21.11 3.25
C LEU A 97 -11.40 19.87 3.17
N VAL A 98 -10.96 18.75 3.76
CA VAL A 98 -11.72 17.50 3.79
C VAL A 98 -13.08 17.72 4.43
N THR A 99 -13.12 18.32 5.63
CA THR A 99 -14.38 18.64 6.32
C THR A 99 -15.29 19.50 5.44
N LYS A 100 -14.73 20.51 4.77
CA LYS A 100 -15.52 21.40 3.91
C LYS A 100 -16.07 20.69 2.67
N LEU A 101 -15.31 19.79 2.07
CA LEU A 101 -15.80 18.96 0.95
C LEU A 101 -16.95 18.06 1.40
N ARG A 102 -16.84 17.46 2.59
CA ARG A 102 -17.91 16.63 3.18
C ARG A 102 -19.16 17.43 3.50
N GLU A 103 -19.04 18.66 4.00
CA GLU A 103 -20.18 19.58 4.17
C GLU A 103 -20.96 19.82 2.86
N TYR A 104 -20.27 19.78 1.72
CA TYR A 104 -20.87 19.89 0.37
C TYR A 104 -21.33 18.53 -0.19
N GLY A 105 -21.41 17.49 0.64
CA GLY A 105 -21.86 16.16 0.25
C GLY A 105 -20.88 15.42 -0.67
N ARG A 106 -19.60 15.81 -0.67
CA ARG A 106 -18.55 15.14 -1.46
C ARG A 106 -17.94 14.00 -0.66
N TYR A 107 -17.70 12.88 -1.34
CA TYR A 107 -16.93 11.77 -0.78
C TYR A 107 -15.44 12.08 -0.82
N THR A 108 -14.75 11.88 0.29
CA THR A 108 -13.33 12.23 0.45
C THR A 108 -12.47 11.00 0.69
N LEU A 109 -11.55 10.75 -0.24
CA LEU A 109 -10.57 9.68 -0.17
C LEU A 109 -9.17 10.27 0.04
N GLY A 110 -8.56 9.99 1.19
CA GLY A 110 -7.16 10.35 1.45
C GLY A 110 -6.22 9.23 1.02
N ILE A 111 -5.09 9.60 0.44
CA ILE A 111 -4.00 8.66 0.13
C ILE A 111 -2.68 9.26 0.60
N GLY A 112 -1.89 8.52 1.37
CA GLY A 112 -0.60 9.02 1.85
C GLY A 112 0.31 7.91 2.35
N PRO A 113 1.63 8.16 2.43
CA PRO A 113 2.57 7.22 3.03
C PRO A 113 2.30 7.11 4.52
N ARG A 114 2.29 5.89 5.07
CA ARG A 114 1.94 5.66 6.48
C ARG A 114 2.82 6.42 7.45
N ASP A 115 4.12 6.45 7.21
CA ASP A 115 5.10 6.98 8.17
C ASP A 115 5.03 8.50 8.36
N ILE A 116 4.52 9.24 7.35
CA ILE A 116 4.35 10.70 7.44
C ILE A 116 2.90 11.08 7.70
N THR A 117 1.95 10.21 7.38
CA THR A 117 0.53 10.58 7.44
C THR A 117 0.12 10.80 8.88
N HIS A 118 -0.27 12.03 9.20
CA HIS A 118 -0.78 12.33 10.52
C HIS A 118 -2.16 11.66 10.73
N PRO A 119 -2.41 10.95 11.86
CA PRO A 119 -3.67 10.22 12.08
C PRO A 119 -4.94 11.08 12.00
N LEU A 120 -4.82 12.38 12.28
CA LEU A 120 -5.94 13.33 12.13
C LEU A 120 -6.42 13.46 10.68
N LEU A 121 -5.53 13.41 9.70
CA LEU A 121 -5.91 13.46 8.28
C LEU A 121 -6.71 12.21 7.90
N ALA A 122 -6.20 11.04 8.31
CA ALA A 122 -6.86 9.76 8.06
C ALA A 122 -8.27 9.72 8.65
N LYS A 123 -8.45 10.23 9.87
CA LYS A 123 -9.75 10.33 10.54
C LYS A 123 -10.69 11.39 9.94
N ALA A 124 -10.15 12.42 9.30
CA ALA A 124 -10.96 13.46 8.68
C ALA A 124 -11.63 12.95 7.38
N CYS A 125 -10.95 12.07 6.64
CA CYS A 125 -11.44 11.52 5.37
C CYS A 125 -12.59 10.52 5.59
N ASP A 126 -13.41 10.31 4.56
CA ASP A 126 -14.41 9.24 4.57
C ASP A 126 -13.76 7.86 4.36
N GLU A 127 -12.68 7.81 3.58
CA GLU A 127 -11.81 6.64 3.44
C GLU A 127 -10.36 7.14 3.38
N PHE A 128 -9.43 6.43 4.02
CA PHE A 128 -8.01 6.68 3.89
C PHE A 128 -7.27 5.39 3.53
N ILE A 129 -6.45 5.45 2.47
CA ILE A 129 -5.67 4.32 1.99
C ILE A 129 -4.19 4.68 2.03
N TYR A 130 -3.39 3.85 2.68
CA TYR A 130 -1.96 4.07 2.71
C TYR A 130 -1.31 3.65 1.38
N LEU A 131 -0.32 4.42 0.93
CA LEU A 131 0.30 4.22 -0.38
C LEU A 131 0.92 2.82 -0.50
N GLU A 132 1.48 2.30 0.59
CA GLU A 132 2.09 0.98 0.69
C GLU A 132 1.07 -0.13 0.35
N ALA A 133 -0.18 0.02 0.78
CA ALA A 133 -1.26 -0.93 0.48
C ALA A 133 -1.69 -0.93 -1.00
N ILE A 134 -1.33 0.11 -1.76
CA ILE A 134 -1.62 0.24 -3.20
C ILE A 134 -0.46 -0.31 -4.03
N LEU A 135 0.78 -0.16 -3.54
CA LEU A 135 2.00 -0.49 -4.28
C LEU A 135 2.45 -1.95 -4.12
N ASP A 136 2.05 -2.63 -3.04
CA ASP A 136 2.45 -4.02 -2.80
C ASP A 136 1.47 -5.05 -3.38
N ASP A 137 2.03 -6.08 -4.05
CA ASP A 137 1.39 -7.39 -4.18
C ASP A 137 1.36 -8.02 -2.77
N GLN A 138 0.23 -8.62 -2.38
CA GLN A 138 -0.23 -8.93 -1.01
C GLN A 138 0.71 -9.73 -0.06
N ASP A 139 1.95 -10.03 -0.44
CA ASP A 139 2.88 -10.88 0.30
C ASP A 139 3.73 -10.13 1.35
N GLU A 140 3.95 -8.80 1.26
CA GLU A 140 4.80 -8.04 2.22
C GLU A 140 4.01 -7.22 3.27
N VAL A 141 2.69 -7.03 3.10
CA VAL A 141 1.85 -6.25 4.06
C VAL A 141 1.71 -6.95 5.42
N HIS A 142 2.04 -8.24 5.50
CA HIS A 142 2.02 -9.02 6.74
C HIS A 142 3.10 -8.60 7.78
N ASP A 143 4.13 -7.83 7.40
CA ASP A 143 5.28 -7.52 8.28
C ASP A 143 5.55 -6.02 8.51
N LEU A 144 4.74 -5.11 7.93
CA LEU A 144 4.97 -3.65 7.98
C LEU A 144 4.54 -2.96 9.30
N GLY A 145 4.66 -3.63 10.45
CA GLY A 145 4.40 -3.01 11.76
C GLY A 145 3.02 -2.35 11.87
N MET A 146 2.07 -2.87 11.11
CA MET A 146 0.69 -2.41 11.12
C MET A 146 0.11 -2.62 12.51
N ASP A 147 -0.64 -1.65 13.02
CA ASP A 147 -1.31 -1.75 14.31
C ASP A 147 -2.53 -2.70 14.20
N HIS A 148 -2.26 -3.95 13.84
CA HIS A 148 -3.20 -5.06 13.88
C HIS A 148 -3.82 -5.17 15.27
N GLU A 149 -3.09 -4.78 16.32
CA GLU A 149 -3.58 -4.74 17.68
C GLU A 149 -4.67 -3.67 17.88
N ALA A 150 -4.50 -2.44 17.38
CA ALA A 150 -5.58 -1.43 17.39
C ALA A 150 -6.81 -1.87 16.59
N ALA A 151 -6.60 -2.46 15.40
CA ALA A 151 -7.69 -2.98 14.58
C ALA A 151 -8.44 -4.14 15.26
N ARG A 152 -7.70 -5.02 15.95
CA ARG A 152 -8.26 -6.10 16.79
C ARG A 152 -8.98 -5.55 18.01
N SER A 153 -8.45 -4.52 18.66
CA SER A 153 -9.11 -3.82 19.77
C SER A 153 -10.42 -3.17 19.32
N LEU A 154 -10.46 -2.61 18.12
CA LEU A 154 -11.67 -2.07 17.52
C LEU A 154 -12.73 -3.16 17.28
N LEU A 155 -12.32 -4.30 16.74
CA LEU A 155 -13.18 -5.47 16.56
C LEU A 155 -13.74 -5.99 17.89
N ASP A 156 -12.91 -6.12 18.91
CA ASP A 156 -13.33 -6.51 20.27
C ASP A 156 -14.36 -5.54 20.84
N LYS A 157 -14.12 -4.23 20.73
CA LYS A 157 -15.07 -3.20 21.18
C LYS A 157 -16.40 -3.30 20.43
N ALA A 158 -16.37 -3.46 19.10
CA ALA A 158 -17.58 -3.58 18.30
C ALA A 158 -18.38 -4.85 18.66
N LEU A 159 -17.70 -5.98 18.84
CA LEU A 159 -18.33 -7.23 19.29
C LEU A 159 -18.95 -7.09 20.68
N ARG A 160 -18.26 -6.47 21.64
CA ARG A 160 -18.80 -6.22 22.98
C ARG A 160 -20.09 -5.40 22.97
N ILE A 161 -20.21 -4.41 22.07
CA ILE A 161 -21.43 -3.62 21.90
C ILE A 161 -22.59 -4.51 21.46
N HIS A 162 -22.37 -5.40 20.48
CA HIS A 162 -23.41 -6.34 20.02
C HIS A 162 -23.71 -7.44 21.06
N THR A 163 -22.73 -7.87 21.86
CA THR A 163 -22.94 -8.78 23.00
C THR A 163 -23.88 -8.17 24.03
N GLN A 164 -23.69 -6.88 24.38
CA GLN A 164 -24.57 -6.18 25.32
C GLN A 164 -26.00 -6.00 24.80
N ARG A 165 -26.18 -5.94 23.48
CA ARG A 165 -27.49 -5.87 22.83
C ARG A 165 -28.15 -7.23 22.62
N THR A 166 -27.47 -8.33 22.96
CA THR A 166 -27.93 -9.71 22.72
C THR A 166 -28.16 -10.02 21.23
N GLU A 167 -27.44 -9.35 20.34
CA GLU A 167 -27.56 -9.44 18.87
C GLU A 167 -26.57 -10.46 18.25
N LEU A 168 -26.10 -11.44 19.04
CA LEU A 168 -25.15 -12.44 18.55
C LEU A 168 -25.86 -13.68 17.99
N PRO A 169 -25.42 -14.23 16.84
CA PRO A 169 -24.30 -13.76 16.01
C PRO A 169 -24.70 -12.55 15.14
N VAL A 170 -23.80 -11.59 14.98
CA VAL A 170 -24.07 -10.33 14.26
C VAL A 170 -23.72 -10.46 12.77
N PRO A 171 -24.53 -9.94 11.83
CA PRO A 171 -24.14 -9.85 10.42
C PRO A 171 -22.81 -9.09 10.26
N ALA A 172 -21.91 -9.58 9.41
CA ALA A 172 -20.61 -8.94 9.16
C ALA A 172 -20.77 -7.50 8.63
N THR A 173 -21.84 -7.21 7.89
CA THR A 173 -22.17 -5.86 7.44
C THR A 173 -22.47 -4.91 8.60
N GLU A 174 -23.29 -5.36 9.56
CA GLU A 174 -23.63 -4.56 10.75
C GLU A 174 -22.41 -4.38 11.65
N LEU A 175 -21.60 -5.44 11.83
CA LEU A 175 -20.36 -5.36 12.58
C LEU A 175 -19.39 -4.34 11.96
N LYS A 176 -19.23 -4.37 10.63
CA LYS A 176 -18.41 -3.38 9.91
C LYS A 176 -18.93 -1.96 10.09
N GLN A 177 -20.25 -1.76 10.03
CA GLN A 177 -20.86 -0.45 10.30
C GLN A 177 -20.56 0.03 11.72
N THR A 178 -20.70 -0.83 12.72
CA THR A 178 -20.35 -0.51 14.11
C THR A 178 -18.86 -0.17 14.27
N MET A 179 -17.96 -0.89 13.59
CA MET A 179 -16.53 -0.57 13.58
C MET A 179 -16.25 0.80 12.97
N LEU A 180 -16.87 1.13 11.83
CA LEU A 180 -16.72 2.43 11.16
C LEU A 180 -17.34 3.58 11.97
N LEU A 181 -18.38 3.32 12.78
CA LEU A 181 -18.93 4.29 13.72
C LEU A 181 -17.97 4.59 14.89
N LEU A 182 -17.20 3.59 15.33
CA LEU A 182 -16.22 3.74 16.40
C LEU A 182 -14.91 4.38 15.91
N ASP A 183 -14.43 3.96 14.74
CA ASP A 183 -13.27 4.55 14.07
C ASP A 183 -13.50 4.65 12.55
N PRO A 184 -13.83 5.85 12.05
CA PRO A 184 -14.00 6.09 10.62
C PRO A 184 -12.74 5.85 9.79
N ALA A 185 -11.55 5.86 10.40
CA ALA A 185 -10.29 5.64 9.69
C ALA A 185 -10.00 4.16 9.41
N PHE A 186 -10.83 3.23 9.92
CA PHE A 186 -10.64 1.81 9.68
C PHE A 186 -10.87 1.44 8.22
N ASN A 187 -9.88 0.80 7.60
CA ASN A 187 -9.97 0.27 6.25
C ASN A 187 -9.14 -1.02 6.14
N GLU A 188 -9.74 -2.10 5.68
CA GLU A 188 -9.12 -3.43 5.61
C GLU A 188 -8.03 -3.52 4.55
N ALA A 189 -8.15 -2.73 3.48
CA ALA A 189 -7.15 -2.65 2.42
C ALA A 189 -5.80 -2.22 2.98
N ASN A 190 -5.81 -1.35 3.99
CA ASN A 190 -4.59 -0.94 4.66
C ASN A 190 -3.85 -2.13 5.24
N PHE A 191 -4.56 -3.17 5.71
CA PHE A 191 -4.01 -4.39 6.29
C PHE A 191 -3.68 -5.48 5.28
N GLY A 192 -3.70 -5.16 3.98
CA GLY A 192 -3.44 -6.12 2.90
C GLY A 192 -4.66 -6.97 2.53
N PHE A 193 -5.85 -6.66 3.07
CA PHE A 193 -7.06 -7.43 2.80
C PHE A 193 -7.98 -6.69 1.83
N PRO A 194 -8.33 -7.28 0.68
CA PRO A 194 -9.18 -6.61 -0.31
C PRO A 194 -10.63 -6.48 0.15
N GLN A 195 -11.05 -7.31 1.11
CA GLN A 195 -12.42 -7.38 1.61
C GLN A 195 -12.44 -7.59 3.12
N PHE A 196 -13.46 -7.04 3.79
CA PHE A 196 -13.67 -7.24 5.24
C PHE A 196 -13.77 -8.71 5.64
N ARG A 197 -14.37 -9.53 4.78
CA ARG A 197 -14.46 -10.97 4.97
C ARG A 197 -13.07 -11.60 5.12
N THR A 198 -12.16 -11.34 4.20
CA THR A 198 -10.80 -11.91 4.21
C THR A 198 -10.04 -11.46 5.45
N TRP A 199 -10.26 -10.21 5.89
CA TRP A 199 -9.70 -9.70 7.14
C TRP A 199 -10.26 -10.44 8.37
N LEU A 200 -11.57 -10.71 8.42
CA LEU A 200 -12.18 -11.51 9.50
C LEU A 200 -11.67 -12.96 9.52
N GLU A 201 -11.50 -13.58 8.35
CA GLU A 201 -10.94 -14.94 8.22
C GLU A 201 -9.50 -15.05 8.75
N ASN A 202 -8.72 -13.97 8.63
CA ASN A 202 -7.38 -13.89 9.21
C ASN A 202 -7.41 -13.67 10.74
N ASN A 203 -8.51 -13.16 11.29
CA ASN A 203 -8.72 -12.98 12.74
C ASN A 203 -9.56 -14.13 13.37
N ALA A 204 -9.54 -15.32 12.76
CA ALA A 204 -10.23 -16.51 13.27
C ALA A 204 -9.69 -17.01 14.63
N ASP A 205 -8.56 -16.47 15.09
CA ASP A 205 -8.07 -16.65 16.44
C ASP A 205 -8.96 -15.98 17.50
N PHE A 206 -9.70 -14.93 17.11
CA PHE A 206 -10.53 -14.09 17.98
C PHE A 206 -12.04 -14.23 17.72
N VAL A 207 -12.45 -14.54 16.48
CA VAL A 207 -13.87 -14.63 16.09
C VAL A 207 -14.23 -15.98 15.46
N THR A 208 -15.50 -16.37 15.63
CA THR A 208 -16.12 -17.49 14.92
C THR A 208 -17.03 -16.93 13.83
N LEU A 209 -16.85 -17.46 12.60
CA LEU A 209 -17.63 -17.07 11.44
C LEU A 209 -18.72 -18.11 11.16
N PHE A 210 -19.92 -17.65 10.85
CA PHE A 210 -21.06 -18.47 10.46
C PHE A 210 -21.60 -17.97 9.12
N VAL A 211 -22.21 -18.86 8.34
CA VAL A 211 -22.95 -18.48 7.14
C VAL A 211 -24.40 -18.92 7.27
N ARG A 212 -25.31 -17.99 6.97
CA ARG A 212 -26.75 -18.22 6.91
C ARG A 212 -27.31 -17.43 5.73
N ASP A 213 -28.09 -18.07 4.86
CA ASP A 213 -28.74 -17.42 3.71
C ASP A 213 -27.78 -16.58 2.85
N MET A 214 -26.57 -17.08 2.59
CA MET A 214 -25.47 -16.37 1.88
C MET A 214 -24.90 -15.12 2.58
N HIS A 215 -25.37 -14.81 3.79
CA HIS A 215 -24.84 -13.72 4.62
C HIS A 215 -23.81 -14.27 5.62
N LEU A 216 -22.73 -13.51 5.80
CA LEU A 216 -21.68 -13.80 6.78
C LEU A 216 -22.09 -13.24 8.13
N TYR A 217 -22.03 -14.07 9.16
CA TYR A 217 -22.27 -13.72 10.55
C TYR A 217 -21.00 -13.94 11.38
N VAL A 218 -20.81 -13.11 12.40
CA VAL A 218 -19.62 -13.07 13.24
C VAL A 218 -20.04 -13.15 14.70
N ALA A 219 -19.33 -13.96 15.48
CA ALA A 219 -19.49 -13.99 16.92
C ALA A 219 -18.12 -14.09 17.62
N PRO A 220 -18.03 -13.73 18.91
CA PRO A 220 -16.87 -14.04 19.73
C PRO A 220 -16.55 -15.54 19.71
N LYS A 221 -15.27 -15.90 19.85
CA LYS A 221 -14.83 -17.30 19.79
C LYS A 221 -15.46 -18.21 20.84
N ASP A 222 -15.81 -17.65 21.99
CA ASP A 222 -16.49 -18.29 23.12
C ASP A 222 -18.01 -18.40 22.92
N TYR A 223 -18.56 -17.88 21.82
CA TYR A 223 -19.98 -18.00 21.51
C TYR A 223 -20.34 -19.42 21.09
N ASN A 224 -21.13 -20.09 21.92
CA ASN A 224 -21.70 -21.39 21.60
C ASN A 224 -23.07 -21.17 20.92
N ALA A 225 -23.16 -21.46 19.62
CA ALA A 225 -24.40 -21.27 18.88
C ALA A 225 -25.52 -22.11 19.52
N PRO A 226 -26.66 -21.52 19.93
CA PRO A 226 -27.81 -22.29 20.36
C PRO A 226 -28.21 -23.15 19.17
N GLY A 227 -28.22 -24.49 19.32
CA GLY A 227 -28.29 -25.51 18.26
C GLY A 227 -29.45 -25.40 17.26
N THR A 228 -29.48 -24.29 16.52
CA THR A 228 -30.43 -23.95 15.48
C THR A 228 -29.85 -24.46 14.17
N PRO A 229 -30.56 -25.32 13.42
CA PRO A 229 -30.06 -25.97 12.21
C PRO A 229 -29.67 -25.04 11.05
N GLU A 230 -29.81 -23.71 11.20
CA GLU A 230 -29.63 -22.70 10.15
C GLU A 230 -28.25 -22.01 10.16
N LEU A 231 -27.45 -22.16 11.22
CA LEU A 231 -26.13 -21.55 11.34
C LEU A 231 -25.04 -22.59 11.03
N GLN A 232 -24.50 -22.55 9.81
CA GLN A 232 -23.37 -23.41 9.44
C GLN A 232 -22.05 -22.73 9.82
N PRO A 233 -21.14 -23.40 10.58
CA PRO A 233 -19.80 -22.89 10.82
C PRO A 233 -19.08 -22.66 9.49
N TRP A 234 -18.48 -21.50 9.32
CA TRP A 234 -17.65 -21.21 8.16
C TRP A 234 -16.36 -22.02 8.24
N ALA A 235 -16.32 -23.14 7.53
CA ALA A 235 -15.07 -23.86 7.27
C ALA A 235 -14.37 -23.19 6.10
N LYS A 236 -13.10 -22.79 6.27
CA LYS A 236 -12.22 -22.37 5.15
C LYS A 236 -12.39 -23.42 4.05
N GLU A 237 -12.88 -23.03 2.88
CA GLU A 237 -12.92 -23.92 1.73
C GLU A 237 -11.50 -24.46 1.51
N GLN A 238 -11.28 -25.74 1.83
CA GLN A 238 -10.13 -26.47 1.32
C GLN A 238 -10.28 -26.51 -0.21
N PRO A 239 -9.19 -26.37 -0.98
CA PRO A 239 -9.26 -26.51 -2.43
C PRO A 239 -9.92 -27.84 -2.76
N ARG A 240 -10.99 -27.81 -3.57
CA ARG A 240 -11.71 -28.99 -4.08
C ARG A 240 -10.74 -29.88 -4.88
N ASN A 241 -9.99 -30.73 -4.19
CA ASN A 241 -9.27 -31.85 -4.77
C ASN A 241 -10.22 -33.04 -4.79
N GLY A 242 -10.89 -33.25 -5.93
CA GLY A 242 -11.87 -34.32 -6.06
C GLY A 242 -12.62 -34.36 -7.40
N ARG A 243 -11.90 -34.21 -8.51
CA ARG A 243 -12.32 -34.70 -9.84
C ARG A 243 -11.08 -35.03 -10.65
N LYS A 244 -10.34 -36.04 -10.18
CA LYS A 244 -9.53 -36.88 -11.07
C LYS A 244 -10.47 -37.97 -11.59
N ASP A 245 -10.26 -38.28 -12.86
CA ASP A 245 -10.90 -39.33 -13.65
C ASP A 245 -12.21 -38.93 -14.35
N GLU A 246 -12.22 -39.21 -15.66
CA GLU A 246 -13.29 -39.01 -16.64
C GLU A 246 -13.42 -37.62 -17.30
N LEU A 247 -12.39 -37.23 -18.07
CA LEU A 247 -12.58 -36.52 -19.34
C LEU A 247 -11.39 -36.82 -20.29
N SER A 248 -11.19 -38.12 -20.52
CA SER A 248 -10.41 -38.60 -21.65
C SER A 248 -11.35 -38.71 -22.85
N GLN A 249 -10.93 -38.14 -23.98
CA GLN A 249 -11.52 -38.22 -25.32
C GLN A 249 -12.49 -37.09 -25.69
N LEU A 250 -11.93 -36.06 -26.35
CA LEU A 250 -12.45 -35.44 -27.58
C LEU A 250 -11.28 -34.67 -28.27
N PRO A 251 -11.27 -34.57 -29.61
CA PRO A 251 -10.05 -34.43 -30.40
C PRO A 251 -9.46 -33.02 -30.39
N GLN A 252 -8.13 -32.96 -30.33
CA GLN A 252 -7.31 -31.74 -30.35
C GLN A 252 -7.54 -30.92 -31.63
N LYS A 253 -8.01 -29.68 -31.47
CA LYS A 253 -7.86 -28.62 -32.46
C LYS A 253 -6.78 -27.67 -31.95
N ASN A 254 -5.62 -27.69 -32.60
CA ASN A 254 -4.51 -26.78 -32.33
C ASN A 254 -4.95 -25.32 -32.49
N VAL A 255 -5.09 -24.61 -31.37
CA VAL A 255 -5.10 -23.16 -31.35
C VAL A 255 -3.86 -22.73 -30.59
N ASN A 256 -2.99 -22.01 -31.30
CA ASN A 256 -1.69 -21.56 -30.84
C ASN A 256 -1.87 -20.45 -29.78
N LEU A 257 -1.47 -20.72 -28.54
CA LEU A 257 -1.72 -19.90 -27.34
C LEU A 257 -0.54 -18.97 -26.97
N ASP A 258 0.38 -18.71 -27.89
CA ASP A 258 1.53 -17.80 -27.67
C ASP A 258 1.17 -16.31 -27.69
N GLN A 259 -0.10 -15.94 -27.64
CA GLN A 259 -0.49 -14.53 -27.56
C GLN A 259 -1.54 -14.33 -26.46
N ILE A 260 -1.16 -13.49 -25.49
CA ILE A 260 -1.88 -13.02 -24.28
C ILE A 260 -1.43 -13.74 -22.99
N ALA A 261 -0.16 -13.50 -22.61
CA ALA A 261 0.27 -13.54 -21.22
C ALA A 261 0.19 -12.12 -20.64
N PRO A 262 -0.38 -11.90 -19.44
CA PRO A 262 -0.29 -10.61 -18.78
C PRO A 262 1.19 -10.29 -18.50
N LYS A 263 1.64 -9.08 -18.86
CA LYS A 263 2.99 -8.61 -18.56
C LYS A 263 3.20 -8.64 -17.04
N LEU A 264 3.93 -9.63 -16.54
CA LEU A 264 4.40 -9.65 -15.16
C LEU A 264 5.20 -8.37 -14.88
N SER A 265 4.93 -7.74 -13.73
CA SER A 265 5.73 -6.61 -13.24
C SER A 265 7.22 -6.91 -13.32
N SER A 266 8.00 -5.94 -13.81
CA SER A 266 9.46 -6.01 -13.99
C SER A 266 10.16 -6.59 -12.75
N ARG A 267 9.65 -6.26 -11.56
CA ARG A 267 10.19 -6.68 -10.26
C ARG A 267 10.04 -8.19 -10.01
N LEU A 268 8.91 -8.79 -10.40
CA LEU A 268 8.69 -10.24 -10.32
C LEU A 268 9.55 -10.99 -11.34
N GLN A 269 9.73 -10.44 -12.54
CA GLN A 269 10.63 -11.00 -13.55
C GLN A 269 12.07 -11.01 -13.05
N TYR A 270 12.53 -9.92 -12.43
CA TYR A 270 13.84 -9.86 -11.78
C TYR A 270 13.95 -10.92 -10.66
N LYS A 271 12.99 -11.00 -9.75
CA LYS A 271 13.00 -11.96 -8.61
C LYS A 271 13.06 -13.41 -9.09
N GLN A 272 12.33 -13.77 -10.16
CA GLN A 272 12.37 -15.09 -10.77
C GLN A 272 13.70 -15.40 -11.46
N ILE A 273 14.30 -14.42 -12.16
CA ILE A 273 15.61 -14.55 -12.79
C ILE A 273 16.70 -14.73 -11.72
N PHE A 274 16.70 -13.92 -10.66
CA PHE A 274 17.68 -14.00 -9.58
C PHE A 274 17.58 -15.33 -8.80
N ASN A 275 16.37 -15.83 -8.54
CA ASN A 275 16.16 -17.14 -7.93
C ASN A 275 16.63 -18.30 -8.82
N ARG A 276 16.40 -18.23 -10.15
CA ARG A 276 16.90 -19.25 -11.09
C ARG A 276 18.42 -19.25 -11.19
N LEU A 277 19.07 -18.10 -11.04
CA LEU A 277 20.53 -17.96 -11.15
C LEU A 277 21.30 -18.38 -9.88
N LYS A 278 20.62 -18.86 -8.82
CA LYS A 278 21.23 -19.22 -7.52
C LYS A 278 22.20 -18.15 -6.99
N MET A 279 21.91 -16.88 -7.26
CA MET A 279 22.66 -15.78 -6.67
C MET A 279 22.19 -15.64 -5.23
N THR A 280 23.09 -15.79 -4.26
CA THR A 280 22.81 -15.52 -2.84
C THR A 280 22.22 -14.12 -2.74
N SER A 281 20.93 -14.05 -2.39
CA SER A 281 20.19 -12.81 -2.26
C SER A 281 20.84 -11.99 -1.15
N VAL A 282 21.70 -11.05 -1.54
CA VAL A 282 21.99 -9.93 -0.66
C VAL A 282 20.67 -9.20 -0.48
N ASP A 283 20.18 -9.18 0.76
CA ASP A 283 18.93 -8.52 1.10
C ASP A 283 18.91 -7.07 0.57
N PHE A 284 17.76 -6.61 0.11
CA PHE A 284 17.61 -5.31 -0.54
C PHE A 284 18.02 -4.16 0.40
N SER A 285 17.67 -4.28 1.68
CA SER A 285 18.10 -3.36 2.75
C SER A 285 19.63 -3.22 2.79
N THR A 286 20.31 -4.36 2.78
CA THR A 286 21.77 -4.47 2.82
C THR A 286 22.40 -3.81 1.60
N ARG A 287 21.85 -4.08 0.41
CA ARG A 287 22.33 -3.50 -0.84
C ARG A 287 22.22 -1.99 -0.84
N ARG A 288 21.09 -1.46 -0.37
CA ARG A 288 20.83 -0.02 -0.27
C ARG A 288 21.81 0.66 0.68
N ASP A 289 22.00 0.09 1.86
CA ASP A 289 22.85 0.68 2.90
C ASP A 289 24.31 0.71 2.47
N VAL A 290 24.80 -0.39 1.86
CA VAL A 290 26.14 -0.46 1.29
C VAL A 290 26.36 0.58 0.18
N LEU A 291 25.41 0.73 -0.75
CA LEU A 291 25.52 1.72 -1.82
C LEU A 291 25.45 3.17 -1.30
N ARG A 292 24.65 3.42 -0.26
CA ARG A 292 24.55 4.72 0.42
C ARG A 292 25.87 5.10 1.09
N ASP A 293 26.49 4.17 1.80
CA ASP A 293 27.75 4.40 2.51
C ASP A 293 28.91 4.61 1.52
N ILE A 294 28.95 3.82 0.43
CA ILE A 294 29.86 4.04 -0.69
C ILE A 294 29.72 5.46 -1.26
N TYR A 295 28.49 5.89 -1.54
CA TYR A 295 28.24 7.22 -2.12
C TYR A 295 28.63 8.34 -1.15
N ARG A 296 28.39 8.16 0.15
CA ARG A 296 28.78 9.11 1.20
C ARG A 296 30.29 9.29 1.27
N GLU A 297 31.05 8.20 1.22
CA GLU A 297 32.52 8.24 1.21
C GLU A 297 33.08 8.90 -0.06
N LEU A 298 32.57 8.53 -1.24
CA LEU A 298 32.97 9.14 -2.52
C LEU A 298 32.68 10.64 -2.57
N LYS A 299 31.58 11.09 -1.95
CA LYS A 299 31.22 12.51 -1.85
C LYS A 299 32.07 13.28 -0.85
N ALA A 300 32.44 12.65 0.28
CA ALA A 300 33.24 13.28 1.32
C ALA A 300 34.73 13.40 0.91
N ARG A 301 35.26 12.42 0.16
CA ARG A 301 36.68 12.34 -0.22
C ARG A 301 36.85 11.90 -1.68
N PRO A 302 36.54 12.77 -2.66
CA PRO A 302 36.61 12.41 -4.08
C PRO A 302 38.06 12.12 -4.50
N GLY A 303 38.30 10.95 -5.11
CA GLY A 303 39.59 10.57 -5.69
C GLY A 303 40.72 10.24 -4.70
N ALA A 304 40.41 10.19 -3.40
CA ALA A 304 41.42 9.97 -2.36
C ALA A 304 41.87 8.49 -2.21
N ARG A 305 41.08 7.53 -2.71
CA ARG A 305 41.22 6.11 -2.38
C ARG A 305 40.94 5.20 -3.56
N THR A 306 41.58 4.05 -3.59
CA THR A 306 41.28 2.99 -4.56
C THR A 306 39.99 2.24 -4.18
N THR A 307 39.35 1.57 -5.14
CA THR A 307 38.12 0.80 -4.88
C THR A 307 38.32 -0.28 -3.83
N ASP A 308 39.51 -0.90 -3.77
CA ASP A 308 39.80 -1.96 -2.82
C ASP A 308 40.05 -1.44 -1.39
N GLU A 309 40.67 -0.27 -1.24
CA GLU A 309 40.83 0.41 0.06
C GLU A 309 39.49 0.82 0.66
N LEU A 310 38.58 1.36 -0.18
CA LEU A 310 37.23 1.74 0.24
C LEU A 310 36.43 0.53 0.74
N LEU A 311 36.52 -0.60 0.05
CA LEU A 311 35.79 -1.82 0.42
C LEU A 311 36.36 -2.47 1.68
N GLU A 312 37.66 -2.34 1.97
CA GLU A 312 38.27 -2.83 3.21
C GLU A 312 37.84 -2.02 4.43
N GLU A 313 37.82 -0.70 4.33
CA GLU A 313 37.39 0.16 5.44
C GLU A 313 35.90 -0.01 5.74
N LEU A 314 35.05 -0.14 4.70
CA LEU A 314 33.64 -0.46 4.90
C LEU A 314 33.45 -1.82 5.57
N CYS A 315 34.25 -2.83 5.21
CA CYS A 315 34.25 -4.13 5.87
C CYS A 315 34.56 -3.98 7.38
N GLN A 316 35.61 -3.23 7.71
CA GLN A 316 36.01 -2.96 9.10
C GLN A 316 34.95 -2.15 9.87
N LEU A 317 34.30 -1.17 9.23
CA LEU A 317 33.24 -0.37 9.83
C LEU A 317 32.00 -1.22 10.14
N TYR A 318 31.61 -2.12 9.23
CA TYR A 318 30.49 -3.03 9.48
C TYR A 318 30.84 -4.05 10.57
N GLU A 319 32.06 -4.59 10.59
CA GLU A 319 32.53 -5.46 11.67
C GLU A 319 32.49 -4.75 13.04
N ALA A 320 32.92 -3.49 13.11
CA ALA A 320 32.85 -2.68 14.33
C ALA A 320 31.40 -2.39 14.79
N GLN A 321 30.43 -2.42 13.87
CA GLN A 321 29.00 -2.25 14.14
C GLN A 321 28.27 -3.59 14.39
N GLY A 322 29.00 -4.72 14.42
CA GLY A 322 28.41 -6.05 14.62
C GLY A 322 27.71 -6.62 13.38
N LEU A 323 27.89 -6.01 12.21
CA LEU A 323 27.32 -6.43 10.93
C LEU A 323 28.36 -7.26 10.17
N ILE A 324 28.16 -8.58 10.08
CA ILE A 324 29.08 -9.47 9.34
C ILE A 324 28.83 -9.31 7.83
N ARG A 325 29.63 -8.49 7.16
CA ARG A 325 29.55 -8.25 5.70
C ARG A 325 30.90 -8.55 5.06
N SER A 326 30.99 -9.64 4.29
CA SER A 326 32.26 -10.01 3.66
C SER A 326 32.65 -9.04 2.53
N LYS A 327 33.96 -8.82 2.36
CA LYS A 327 34.53 -8.03 1.24
C LYS A 327 34.04 -8.53 -0.13
N THR A 328 33.80 -9.85 -0.28
CA THR A 328 33.24 -10.45 -1.50
C THR A 328 31.81 -9.97 -1.77
N THR A 329 30.98 -9.85 -0.73
CA THR A 329 29.60 -9.36 -0.83
C THR A 329 29.58 -7.88 -1.18
N LEU A 330 30.42 -7.06 -0.53
CA LEU A 330 30.53 -5.63 -0.83
C LEU A 330 30.98 -5.38 -2.27
N ARG A 331 31.95 -6.18 -2.75
CA ARG A 331 32.43 -6.10 -4.14
C ARG A 331 31.34 -6.50 -5.16
N GLN A 332 30.52 -7.51 -4.86
CA GLN A 332 29.38 -7.87 -5.70
C GLN A 332 28.36 -6.74 -5.77
N ILE A 333 28.01 -6.12 -4.63
CA ILE A 333 27.09 -4.98 -4.57
C ILE A 333 27.64 -3.79 -5.38
N TRP A 334 28.93 -3.47 -5.22
CA TRP A 334 29.62 -2.43 -5.98
C TRP A 334 29.52 -2.71 -7.50
N GLN A 335 29.86 -3.93 -7.93
CA GLN A 335 29.77 -4.31 -9.35
C GLN A 335 28.34 -4.24 -9.87
N MET A 336 27.33 -4.62 -9.07
CA MET A 336 25.92 -4.51 -9.45
C MET A 336 25.45 -3.06 -9.58
N GLY A 337 25.96 -2.14 -8.77
CA GLY A 337 25.60 -0.72 -8.82
C GLY A 337 26.22 0.03 -10.00
N PHE A 338 27.43 -0.35 -10.41
CA PHE A 338 28.20 0.40 -11.42
C PHE A 338 28.34 -0.29 -12.79
N ARG A 339 27.87 -1.53 -12.98
CA ARG A 339 27.89 -2.23 -14.29
C ARG A 339 26.84 -1.76 -15.31
N GLN A 340 26.02 -0.74 -15.05
CA GLN A 340 25.02 -0.26 -16.01
C GLN A 340 25.56 0.69 -17.10
N ARG A 341 26.88 0.84 -17.25
CA ARG A 341 27.48 1.50 -18.43
C ARG A 341 28.68 0.71 -18.94
N ALA A 342 28.40 -0.28 -19.78
CA ALA A 342 29.31 -0.78 -20.81
C ALA A 342 28.47 -1.27 -21.99
#